data_AF-A0AAE2ZRB6-F1
#
_entry.id   AF-A0AAE2ZRB6-F1
#
_cell.length_a   1.000
_cell.length_b   1.000
_cell.length_c   1.000
_cell.angle_alpha   90.00
_cell.angle_beta   90.00
_cell.angle_gamma   90.00
#
_symmetry.space_group_name_H-M   'P 1'
#
loop_
_entity.id
_entity.type
_entity.pdbx_description
1 polymer ?
#
loop_
_entity_poly.entity_id
_entity_poly.type
_entity_poly.pdbx_seq_one_letter_code
_entity_poly.pdbx_strand_id
1 'polypeptide(L)'
;MVGFAILNIAITFVVGSIMIGVMETSANDAVGSAATQSGGALVLFLARTAIQLFGEEVMSILPFLAILYWLVARRSFSRKTAVIIATLLVAIIFAAAHLPTYDWNVPQTLMGVGVARIVLLLPYIITKNILVSTGAHIVNDWMMFAVSIFAAGASSADTG
;
A
#
# COMPACT_ATOMS: atom_id res chain seq x y z
N MET A 1 2.73 11.48 -9.40
CA MET A 1 1.75 10.84 -8.49
C MET A 1 1.00 9.74 -9.24
N VAL A 2 0.06 10.07 -10.13
CA VAL A 2 -0.80 9.10 -10.85
C VAL A 2 -0.01 7.98 -11.55
N GLY A 3 1.07 8.28 -12.27
CA GLY A 3 1.89 7.25 -12.92
C GLY A 3 2.48 6.21 -11.95
N PHE A 4 2.86 6.62 -10.74
CA PHE A 4 3.33 5.68 -9.70
C PHE A 4 2.19 4.82 -9.14
N ALA A 5 0.99 5.41 -8.99
CA ALA A 5 -0.19 4.67 -8.57
C ALA A 5 -0.58 3.61 -9.61
N ILE A 6 -0.60 3.96 -10.89
CA ILE A 6 -0.88 3.02 -11.99
C ILE A 6 0.15 1.88 -12.02
N LEU A 7 1.44 2.21 -11.86
CA LEU A 7 2.49 1.20 -11.77
C LEU A 7 2.26 0.25 -10.59
N ASN A 8 1.91 0.80 -9.42
CA ASN A 8 1.63 -0.03 -8.25
C ASN A 8 0.43 -0.93 -8.48
N ILE A 9 -0.70 -0.39 -8.97
CA ILE A 9 -1.90 -1.16 -9.31
C ILE A 9 -1.55 -2.31 -10.24
N ALA A 10 -0.82 -2.06 -11.33
CA ALA A 10 -0.43 -3.09 -12.29
C ALA A 10 0.39 -4.21 -11.64
N ILE A 11 1.39 -3.86 -10.81
CA ILE A 11 2.22 -4.84 -10.10
C ILE A 11 1.39 -5.62 -9.08
N THR A 12 0.59 -4.94 -8.26
CA THR A 12 -0.25 -5.59 -7.23
C THR A 12 -1.35 -6.46 -7.83
N PHE A 13 -1.84 -6.13 -9.02
CA PHE A 13 -2.79 -6.98 -9.75
C PHE A 13 -2.14 -8.31 -10.13
N VAL A 14 -0.94 -8.27 -10.72
CA VAL A 14 -0.18 -9.48 -11.07
C VAL A 14 0.14 -10.31 -9.82
N VAL A 15 0.63 -9.67 -8.76
CA VAL A 15 0.91 -10.36 -7.48
C VAL A 15 -0.36 -10.96 -6.90
N GLY A 16 -1.48 -10.22 -6.90
CA GLY A 16 -2.78 -10.70 -6.44
C GLY A 16 -3.26 -11.92 -7.20
N SER A 17 -3.15 -11.92 -8.54
CA SER A 17 -3.48 -13.09 -9.36
C SER A 17 -2.62 -14.31 -9.02
N ILE A 18 -1.33 -14.11 -8.75
CA ILE A 18 -0.44 -15.20 -8.33
C ILE A 18 -0.88 -15.72 -6.96
N MET A 19 -1.10 -14.85 -5.97
CA MET A 19 -1.49 -15.25 -4.61
C MET A 19 -2.76 -16.11 -4.63
N ILE A 20 -3.81 -15.68 -5.31
CA ILE A 20 -5.08 -16.44 -5.40
C ILE A 20 -4.88 -17.83 -6.02
N GLY A 21 -3.88 -18.01 -6.88
CA GLY A 21 -3.57 -19.30 -7.50
C GLY A 21 -2.71 -20.24 -6.66
N VAL A 22 -2.03 -19.74 -5.61
CA VAL A 22 -1.00 -20.52 -4.89
C VAL A 22 -1.17 -20.56 -3.37
N MET A 23 -2.05 -19.74 -2.80
CA MET A 23 -2.31 -19.70 -1.36
C MET A 23 -3.75 -19.29 -1.05
N GLU A 24 -4.22 -19.65 0.13
CA GLU A 24 -5.43 -19.06 0.70
C GLU A 24 -5.17 -17.60 1.08
N THR A 25 -6.17 -16.74 0.85
CA THR A 25 -6.08 -15.31 1.09
C THR A 25 -7.21 -14.84 1.99
N SER A 26 -6.88 -14.03 3.00
CA SER A 26 -7.84 -13.34 3.84
C SER A 26 -8.33 -12.04 3.18
N ALA A 27 -9.61 -11.72 3.39
CA ALA A 27 -10.19 -10.47 2.92
C ALA A 27 -9.65 -9.26 3.69
N ASN A 28 -9.67 -8.09 3.05
CA ASN A 28 -9.36 -6.83 3.70
C ASN A 28 -10.66 -6.10 4.08
N ASP A 29 -10.91 -5.96 5.37
CA ASP A 29 -12.14 -5.35 5.90
C ASP A 29 -12.33 -3.90 5.48
N ALA A 30 -11.27 -3.12 5.27
CA ALA A 30 -11.39 -1.74 4.82
C ALA A 30 -11.92 -1.66 3.38
N VAL A 31 -11.49 -2.59 2.52
CA VAL A 31 -12.02 -2.72 1.15
C VAL A 31 -13.49 -3.13 1.18
N GLY A 32 -13.83 -4.17 1.97
CA GLY A 32 -15.22 -4.61 2.13
C GLY A 32 -16.13 -3.53 2.73
N SER A 33 -15.63 -2.78 3.71
CA SER A 33 -16.35 -1.67 4.34
C SER A 33 -16.67 -0.57 3.34
N ALA A 34 -15.74 -0.23 2.42
CA ALA A 34 -15.95 0.81 1.43
C ALA A 34 -17.20 0.55 0.55
N ALA A 35 -17.44 -0.71 0.18
CA ALA A 35 -18.60 -1.11 -0.63
C ALA A 35 -19.95 -0.89 0.06
N THR A 36 -19.97 -0.78 1.39
CA THR A 36 -21.21 -0.60 2.17
C THR A 36 -21.51 0.85 2.54
N GLN A 37 -20.58 1.78 2.30
CA GLN A 37 -20.74 3.19 2.63
C GLN A 37 -21.44 3.96 1.50
N SER A 38 -22.25 4.95 1.85
CA SER A 38 -22.85 5.87 0.88
C SER A 38 -22.97 7.30 1.44
N GLY A 39 -23.18 8.28 0.54
CA GLY A 39 -23.41 9.68 0.91
C GLY A 39 -22.30 10.26 1.81
N GLY A 40 -22.71 10.90 2.91
CA GLY A 40 -21.78 11.54 3.85
C GLY A 40 -20.83 10.56 4.56
N ALA A 41 -21.25 9.31 4.77
CA ALA A 41 -20.41 8.30 5.42
C ALA A 41 -19.24 7.87 4.52
N LEU A 42 -19.48 7.77 3.21
CA LEU A 42 -18.42 7.52 2.22
C LEU A 42 -17.42 8.68 2.17
N VAL A 43 -17.90 9.93 2.18
CA VAL A 43 -17.02 11.11 2.22
C VAL A 43 -16.13 11.10 3.47
N LEU A 44 -16.70 10.78 4.63
CA LEU A 44 -15.95 10.69 5.88
C LEU A 44 -14.93 9.53 5.87
N PHE A 45 -15.29 8.38 5.31
CA PHE A 45 -14.39 7.25 5.12
C PHE A 45 -13.18 7.63 4.24
N LEU A 46 -13.42 8.25 3.09
CA LEU A 46 -12.36 8.72 2.20
C LEU A 46 -11.47 9.77 2.88
N ALA A 47 -12.06 10.75 3.59
CA ALA A 47 -11.29 11.76 4.30
C ALA A 47 -10.39 11.16 5.40
N ARG A 48 -10.90 10.20 6.17
CA ARG A 48 -10.12 9.49 7.21
C ARG A 48 -8.98 8.67 6.61
N THR A 49 -9.25 7.93 5.54
CA THR A 49 -8.22 7.12 4.86
C THR A 49 -7.14 8.02 4.24
N ALA A 50 -7.47 9.19 3.68
CA ALA A 50 -6.44 10.12 3.20
C ALA A 50 -5.44 10.55 4.30
N ILE A 51 -5.95 10.82 5.51
CA ILE A 51 -5.10 11.18 6.68
C ILE A 51 -4.28 9.97 7.14
N GLN A 52 -4.91 8.79 7.24
CA GLN A 52 -4.23 7.54 7.58
C GLN A 52 -3.09 7.24 6.60
N LEU A 53 -3.32 7.34 5.29
CA LEU A 53 -2.34 7.04 4.24
C LEU A 53 -1.15 8.01 4.29
N PHE A 54 -1.36 9.27 4.66
CA PHE A 54 -0.25 10.17 4.99
C PHE A 54 0.57 9.65 6.18
N GLY A 55 -0.11 9.18 7.24
CA GLY A 55 0.54 8.53 8.39
C GLY A 55 1.36 7.30 8.00
N GLU A 56 0.89 6.50 7.06
CA GLU A 56 1.61 5.34 6.52
C GLU A 56 2.86 5.72 5.73
N GLU A 57 2.81 6.82 4.97
CA GLU A 57 4.00 7.37 4.33
C GLU A 57 5.03 7.83 5.38
N VAL A 58 4.59 8.49 6.45
CA VAL A 58 5.49 8.85 7.56
C VAL A 58 6.08 7.60 8.22
N MET A 59 5.26 6.59 8.50
CA MET A 59 5.67 5.34 9.15
C MET A 59 6.67 4.54 8.30
N SER A 60 6.61 4.65 6.97
CA SER A 60 7.57 3.97 6.08
C SER A 60 8.81 4.82 5.78
N ILE A 61 8.66 6.12 5.52
CA ILE A 61 9.76 7.01 5.13
C ILE A 61 10.74 7.26 6.28
N LEU A 62 10.27 7.41 7.53
CA LEU A 62 11.16 7.68 8.66
C LEU A 62 12.12 6.50 8.94
N PRO A 63 11.65 5.24 9.06
CA PRO A 63 12.54 4.09 9.15
C PRO A 63 13.43 3.93 7.91
N PHE A 64 12.93 4.23 6.70
CA PHE A 64 13.75 4.23 5.48
C PHE A 64 14.94 5.16 5.60
N LEU A 65 14.71 6.41 6.02
CA LEU A 65 15.78 7.40 6.20
C LEU A 65 16.74 7.01 7.32
N ALA A 66 16.22 6.48 8.44
CA ALA A 66 17.05 6.03 9.55
C ALA A 66 17.99 4.88 9.15
N ILE A 67 17.47 3.86 8.46
CA ILE A 67 18.25 2.72 7.97
C ILE A 67 19.25 3.18 6.91
N LEU A 68 18.81 4.00 5.94
CA LEU A 68 19.66 4.55 4.90
C LEU A 68 20.84 5.35 5.50
N TYR A 69 20.55 6.22 6.46
CA TYR A 69 21.57 6.99 7.18
C TYR A 69 22.56 6.06 7.87
N TRP A 70 22.07 5.07 8.64
CA TRP A 70 22.94 4.15 9.36
C TRP A 70 23.85 3.35 8.41
N LEU A 71 23.31 2.84 7.31
CA LEU A 71 24.09 2.09 6.31
C LEU A 71 25.19 2.94 5.66
N VAL A 72 24.87 4.18 5.27
CA VAL A 72 25.83 5.07 4.61
C VAL A 72 26.84 5.64 5.62
N ALA A 73 26.37 6.25 6.70
CA ALA A 73 27.20 7.01 7.62
C ALA A 73 27.92 6.16 8.67
N ARG A 74 27.41 4.97 9.01
CA ARG A 74 27.97 4.11 10.08
C ARG A 74 28.53 2.80 9.57
N ARG A 75 28.14 2.36 8.37
CA ARG A 75 28.59 1.07 7.79
C ARG A 75 29.34 1.24 6.46
N SER A 76 29.47 2.46 5.95
CA SER A 76 30.20 2.78 4.71
C SER A 76 29.67 2.07 3.46
N PHE A 77 28.38 1.74 3.43
CA PHE A 77 27.76 1.15 2.24
C PHE A 77 27.67 2.20 1.12
N SER A 78 27.77 1.74 -0.14
CA SER A 78 27.44 2.62 -1.27
C SER A 78 26.00 3.10 -1.17
N ARG A 79 25.72 4.34 -1.60
CA ARG A 79 24.36 4.90 -1.57
C ARG A 79 23.35 4.01 -2.28
N LYS A 80 23.72 3.42 -3.42
CA LYS A 80 22.83 2.53 -4.20
C LYS A 80 22.48 1.28 -3.39
N THR A 81 23.47 0.61 -2.82
CA THR A 81 23.26 -0.58 -1.98
C THR A 81 22.42 -0.25 -0.75
N ALA A 82 22.71 0.87 -0.09
CA ALA A 82 22.00 1.29 1.11
C ALA A 82 20.52 1.61 0.83
N VAL A 83 20.20 2.24 -0.31
CA VAL A 83 18.81 2.47 -0.72
C VAL A 83 18.07 1.15 -0.94
N ILE A 84 18.67 0.18 -1.64
CA ILE A 84 18.04 -1.13 -1.88
C ILE A 84 17.73 -1.83 -0.55
N ILE A 85 18.72 -1.93 0.34
CA ILE A 85 18.54 -2.59 1.64
C ILE A 85 17.51 -1.87 2.50
N ALA A 86 17.57 -0.53 2.58
CA ALA A 86 16.61 0.26 3.34
C ALA A 86 15.18 0.08 2.82
N THR A 87 14.98 0.08 1.50
CA THR A 87 13.67 -0.17 0.88
C THR A 87 13.13 -1.55 1.24
N LEU A 88 13.96 -2.60 1.14
CA LEU A 88 13.53 -3.98 1.46
C LEU A 88 13.18 -4.13 2.94
N LEU A 89 14.00 -3.59 3.85
CA LEU A 89 13.75 -3.67 5.29
C LEU A 89 12.49 -2.91 5.69
N VAL A 90 12.26 -1.72 5.13
CA VAL A 90 11.05 -0.94 5.39
C VAL A 90 9.81 -1.63 4.84
N ALA A 91 9.89 -2.23 3.65
CA ALA A 91 8.78 -3.00 3.10
C ALA A 91 8.40 -4.18 4.01
N ILE A 92 9.39 -4.87 4.59
CA ILE A 92 9.16 -5.95 5.57
C ILE A 92 8.52 -5.40 6.85
N ILE A 93 9.04 -4.31 7.42
CA ILE A 93 8.47 -3.68 8.63
C ILE A 93 7.02 -3.24 8.38
N PHE A 94 6.78 -2.62 7.23
CA PHE A 94 5.46 -2.13 6.84
C PHE A 94 4.48 -3.27 6.64
N ALA A 95 4.89 -4.35 5.95
CA ALA A 95 4.08 -5.56 5.83
C ALA A 95 3.80 -6.19 7.20
N ALA A 96 4.79 -6.27 8.09
CA ALA A 96 4.58 -6.80 9.44
C ALA A 96 3.51 -6.00 10.22
N ALA A 97 3.47 -4.68 10.05
CA ALA A 97 2.42 -3.84 10.65
C ALA A 97 1.00 -4.13 10.12
N HIS A 98 0.88 -4.79 8.97
CA HIS A 98 -0.40 -5.16 8.33
C HIS A 98 -0.83 -6.61 8.58
N LEU A 99 -0.05 -7.41 9.32
CA LEU A 99 -0.41 -8.80 9.61
C LEU A 99 -1.82 -8.95 10.21
N PRO A 100 -2.26 -8.11 11.18
CA PRO A 100 -3.61 -8.21 11.73
C PRO A 100 -4.72 -8.01 10.70
N THR A 101 -4.46 -7.28 9.60
CA THR A 101 -5.43 -7.06 8.51
C THR A 101 -5.67 -8.31 7.67
N TYR A 102 -4.75 -9.26 7.69
CA TYR A 102 -4.77 -10.46 6.86
C TYR A 102 -4.70 -11.73 7.71
N ASP A 103 -5.32 -11.75 8.88
CA ASP A 103 -5.36 -12.90 9.81
C ASP A 103 -3.99 -13.52 10.11
N TRP A 104 -2.94 -12.68 10.17
CA TRP A 104 -1.56 -13.11 10.35
C TRP A 104 -1.01 -14.02 9.23
N ASN A 105 -1.62 -13.99 8.04
CA ASN A 105 -1.10 -14.65 6.84
C ASN A 105 0.18 -13.94 6.36
N VAL A 106 1.32 -14.41 6.86
CA VAL A 106 2.64 -13.84 6.56
C VAL A 106 2.96 -13.87 5.07
N PRO A 107 2.77 -14.97 4.32
CA PRO A 107 3.01 -14.99 2.87
C PRO A 107 2.19 -13.94 2.11
N GLN A 108 0.87 -13.88 2.35
CA GLN A 108 -0.03 -12.91 1.70
C GLN A 108 0.40 -11.48 2.01
N THR A 109 0.73 -11.19 3.27
CA THR A 109 1.05 -9.83 3.70
C THR A 109 2.40 -9.36 3.14
N LEU A 110 3.43 -10.22 3.16
CA LEU A 110 4.72 -9.90 2.55
C LEU A 110 4.61 -9.75 1.02
N MET A 111 3.87 -10.63 0.35
CA MET A 111 3.70 -10.57 -1.10
C MET A 111 2.83 -9.40 -1.53
N GLY A 112 1.63 -9.24 -0.98
CA GLY A 112 0.72 -8.15 -1.33
C GLY A 112 1.22 -6.80 -0.83
N VAL A 113 1.28 -6.61 0.49
CA VAL A 113 1.60 -5.32 1.12
C VAL A 113 3.06 -4.96 0.97
N GLY A 114 3.97 -5.92 1.17
CA GLY A 114 5.41 -5.68 1.06
C GLY A 114 5.82 -5.24 -0.34
N VAL A 115 5.36 -5.94 -1.40
CA VAL A 115 5.66 -5.54 -2.78
C VAL A 115 5.03 -4.20 -3.12
N ALA A 116 3.78 -3.96 -2.73
CA ALA A 116 3.14 -2.66 -2.93
C ALA A 116 3.96 -1.53 -2.29
N ARG A 117 4.51 -1.77 -1.08
CA ARG A 117 5.31 -0.77 -0.38
C ARG A 117 6.62 -0.45 -1.06
N ILE A 118 7.27 -1.42 -1.69
CA ILE A 118 8.48 -1.16 -2.48
C ILE A 118 8.18 -0.15 -3.58
N VAL A 119 7.07 -0.33 -4.30
CA VAL A 119 6.68 0.54 -5.43
C VAL A 119 6.19 1.90 -4.94
N LEU A 120 5.35 1.94 -3.90
CA LEU A 120 4.80 3.19 -3.35
C LEU A 120 5.85 4.06 -2.64
N LEU A 121 6.98 3.49 -2.21
CA LEU A 121 8.11 4.28 -1.71
C LEU A 121 8.94 4.94 -2.82
N LEU A 122 8.88 4.45 -4.07
CA LEU A 122 9.61 5.02 -5.21
C LEU A 122 9.32 6.51 -5.46
N PRO A 123 8.07 7.01 -5.44
CA PRO A 123 7.80 8.44 -5.60
C PRO A 123 8.57 9.29 -4.59
N TYR A 124 8.68 8.87 -3.33
CA TYR A 124 9.51 9.57 -2.34
C TYR A 124 11.01 9.45 -2.67
N ILE A 125 11.49 8.24 -3.00
CA ILE A 125 12.91 8.02 -3.33
C ILE A 125 13.35 8.89 -4.52
N ILE A 126 12.50 9.06 -5.53
CA ILE A 126 12.81 9.79 -6.76
C ILE A 126 12.63 11.31 -6.55
N THR A 127 11.51 11.74 -5.96
CA THR A 127 11.16 13.17 -5.90
C THR A 127 11.56 13.87 -4.61
N LYS A 128 11.87 13.10 -3.56
CA LYS A 128 12.14 13.59 -2.19
C LYS A 128 10.97 14.37 -1.58
N ASN A 129 9.76 14.19 -2.11
CA ASN A 129 8.56 14.89 -1.68
C ASN A 129 7.52 13.89 -1.16
N ILE A 130 7.23 13.96 0.14
CA ILE A 130 6.24 13.08 0.78
C ILE A 130 4.84 13.25 0.20
N LEU A 131 4.44 14.45 -0.21
CA LEU A 131 3.12 14.67 -0.82
C LEU A 131 2.98 13.91 -2.15
N VAL A 132 4.08 13.70 -2.88
CA VAL A 132 4.06 12.91 -4.12
C VAL A 132 3.84 11.43 -3.83
N SER A 133 4.43 10.88 -2.77
CA SER A 133 4.19 9.49 -2.38
C SER A 133 2.82 9.31 -1.74
N THR A 134 2.41 10.21 -0.84
CA THR A 134 1.05 10.24 -0.27
C THR A 134 -0.01 10.33 -1.36
N GLY A 135 0.14 11.23 -2.33
CA GLY A 135 -0.81 11.34 -3.44
C GLY A 135 -0.85 10.08 -4.30
N ALA A 136 0.28 9.41 -4.54
CA ALA A 136 0.30 8.14 -5.25
C ALA A 136 -0.40 7.03 -4.44
N HIS A 137 -0.20 7.01 -3.12
CA HIS A 137 -0.80 6.05 -2.20
C HIS A 137 -2.31 6.21 -2.10
N ILE A 138 -2.80 7.45 -1.95
CA ILE A 138 -4.23 7.77 -1.96
C ILE A 138 -4.88 7.32 -3.28
N VAL A 139 -4.28 7.66 -4.43
CA VAL A 139 -4.82 7.25 -5.73
C VAL A 139 -4.84 5.72 -5.86
N ASN A 140 -3.80 5.03 -5.38
CA ASN A 140 -3.75 3.57 -5.41
C ASN A 140 -4.94 2.95 -4.64
N ASP A 141 -5.10 3.33 -3.38
CA ASP A 141 -6.07 2.69 -2.48
C ASP A 141 -7.50 3.08 -2.83
N TRP A 142 -7.73 4.34 -3.17
CA TRP A 142 -9.06 4.78 -3.59
C TRP A 142 -9.52 4.15 -4.90
N MET A 143 -8.60 3.81 -5.81
CA MET A 143 -8.95 3.01 -6.99
C MET A 143 -9.38 1.59 -6.61
N MET A 144 -8.74 0.97 -5.61
CA MET A 144 -9.17 -0.34 -5.10
C MET A 144 -10.53 -0.26 -4.39
N PHE A 145 -10.77 0.78 -3.58
CA PHE A 145 -12.07 1.02 -2.97
C PHE A 145 -13.17 1.25 -4.03
N ALA A 146 -12.87 2.02 -5.08
CA ALA A 146 -13.80 2.26 -6.17
C ALA A 146 -14.21 0.96 -6.86
N VAL A 147 -13.27 0.06 -7.16
CA VAL A 147 -13.58 -1.27 -7.72
C VAL A 147 -14.55 -2.03 -6.82
N SER A 148 -14.33 -2.03 -5.50
CA SER A 148 -15.21 -2.70 -4.55
C SER A 148 -16.62 -2.09 -4.51
N ILE A 149 -16.71 -0.76 -4.49
CA ILE A 149 -17.99 -0.02 -4.51
C ILE A 149 -18.78 -0.33 -5.79
N PHE A 150 -18.14 -0.29 -6.96
CA PHE A 150 -18.82 -0.59 -8.23
C PHE A 150 -19.23 -2.05 -8.36
N ALA A 151 -18.40 -2.99 -7.89
CA ALA A 151 -18.73 -4.41 -7.90
C ALA A 151 -19.97 -4.72 -7.03
N ALA A 152 -20.11 -4.07 -5.86
CA ALA A 152 -21.28 -4.21 -5.01
C ALA A 152 -22.54 -3.56 -5.59
N GLY A 153 -22.39 -2.42 -6.28
CA GLY A 153 -23.51 -1.80 -6.99
C GLY A 153 -24.05 -2.68 -8.13
N ALA A 154 -23.17 -3.33 -8.88
CA ALA A 154 -23.55 -4.24 -9.96
C ALA A 154 -24.31 -5.48 -9.44
N SER A 155 -23.84 -6.11 -8.36
CA SER A 155 -24.53 -7.28 -7.79
C SER A 155 -25.91 -6.96 -7.22
N SER A 156 -26.13 -5.74 -6.73
CA SER A 156 -27.44 -5.28 -6.27
C SER A 156 -28.45 -5.07 -7.42
N ALA A 157 -27.98 -4.79 -8.64
CA ALA A 157 -28.83 -4.59 -9.81
C ALA A 157 -29.32 -5.92 -10.43
N ASP A 158 -28.55 -7.01 -10.28
CA ASP A 158 -28.91 -8.33 -10.82
C ASP A 158 -29.93 -9.11 -9.95
N THR A 159 -30.29 -8.57 -8.78
CA THR A 159 -31.21 -9.21 -7.81
C THR A 159 -32.55 -8.50 -7.63
N GLY A 160 -32.83 -7.44 -8.41
CA GLY A 160 -34.09 -6.69 -8.43
C GLY A 160 -34.88 -6.89 -9.71
#